data_AF-A0A661FDK3-F1
#
_entry.id   AF-A0A661FDK3-F1
#
_cell.length_a   1.000
_cell.length_b   1.000
_cell.length_c   1.000
_cell.angle_alpha   90.00
_cell.angle_beta   90.00
_cell.angle_gamma   90.00
#
_symmetry.space_group_name_H-M   'P 1'
#
loop_
_entity.id
_entity.type
_entity.pdbx_description
1 polymer ?
#
loop_
_entity_poly.entity_id
_entity_poly.type
_entity_poly.pdbx_seq_one_letter_code
_entity_poly.pdbx_strand_id
1 'polypeptide(L)'
;HDLGHTPFGHAGQDALNARMRDFGGFEHNLQSLRVVDELEEKYASFPGLNLTFETREGILKHCSAKNARELGAIGQRFIDRQQPGLEAQIANIADAIAYNNHDVDDGFRAGLLSLDDLREQALFNEQYLDVQKTYPGLEDRRLIYEIIRRMINKVVTDLIDNTQQRLDAVGPGSITDVREHPEPIVALGEEVFAMHTSLKQFLNKKLYRHDKVREMTDEAKAMIEVLFDRYMADPGQLPTDFAARASVDDGSATEKARVVADYIAGMTDRFAIAEYDRLN
;
A
#
# COMPACT_ATOMS: atom_id res chain seq x y z
N HIS A 1 6.73 -0.07 4.03
CA HIS A 1 6.45 0.33 2.63
C HIS A 1 5.30 1.33 2.51
N ASP A 2 4.38 1.44 3.49
CA ASP A 2 3.17 2.28 3.39
C ASP A 2 3.26 3.66 4.08
N LEU A 3 4.44 4.27 4.18
CA LEU A 3 4.63 5.54 4.87
C LEU A 3 4.03 6.76 4.14
N GLY A 4 3.86 6.64 2.83
CA GLY A 4 3.38 7.70 1.95
C GLY A 4 1.92 7.56 1.52
N HIS A 5 1.15 6.68 2.15
CA HIS A 5 -0.29 6.61 1.92
C HIS A 5 -0.94 7.90 2.41
N THR A 6 -1.82 8.45 1.57
CA THR A 6 -2.67 9.57 1.95
C THR A 6 -3.72 9.14 2.97
N PRO A 7 -4.36 10.10 3.67
CA PRO A 7 -5.63 9.86 4.34
C PRO A 7 -6.61 9.11 3.42
N PHE A 8 -7.42 8.24 4.01
CA PHE A 8 -8.42 7.44 3.32
C PHE A 8 -7.85 6.46 2.26
N GLY A 9 -6.55 6.14 2.35
CA GLY A 9 -5.90 5.14 1.52
C GLY A 9 -5.99 5.45 0.02
N HIS A 10 -6.37 4.46 -0.80
CA HIS A 10 -6.46 4.61 -2.26
C HIS A 10 -7.40 5.74 -2.71
N ALA A 11 -8.46 6.02 -1.95
CA ALA A 11 -9.39 7.09 -2.28
C ALA A 11 -8.69 8.46 -2.26
N GLY A 12 -7.92 8.74 -1.21
CA GLY A 12 -7.14 9.96 -1.11
C GLY A 12 -6.02 10.02 -2.14
N GLN A 13 -5.38 8.89 -2.44
CA GLN A 13 -4.31 8.84 -3.43
C GLN A 13 -4.84 9.18 -4.82
N ASP A 14 -5.98 8.61 -5.22
CA ASP A 14 -6.63 8.90 -6.50
C ASP A 14 -6.95 10.39 -6.64
N ALA A 15 -7.56 10.99 -5.60
CA ALA A 15 -7.91 12.41 -5.59
C ALA A 15 -6.66 13.30 -5.64
N LEU A 16 -5.67 13.03 -4.80
CA LEU A 16 -4.44 13.82 -4.76
C LEU A 16 -3.65 13.68 -6.07
N ASN A 17 -3.59 12.48 -6.66
CA ASN A 17 -2.97 12.27 -7.97
C ASN A 17 -3.72 12.98 -9.10
N ALA A 18 -5.05 13.02 -9.05
CA ALA A 18 -5.83 13.78 -10.02
C ALA A 18 -5.49 15.27 -9.97
N ARG A 19 -5.35 15.84 -8.76
CA ARG A 19 -4.95 17.25 -8.55
C ARG A 19 -3.49 17.51 -8.88
N MET A 20 -2.62 16.52 -8.67
CA MET A 20 -1.20 16.61 -8.99
C MET A 20 -0.87 16.33 -10.46
N ARG A 21 -1.84 16.00 -11.33
CA ARG A 21 -1.60 15.57 -12.71
C ARG A 21 -0.71 16.53 -13.51
N ASP A 22 -0.97 17.82 -13.41
CA ASP A 22 -0.22 18.87 -14.10
C ASP A 22 1.08 19.26 -13.37
N PHE A 23 1.31 18.69 -12.18
CA PHE A 23 2.44 18.94 -11.28
C PHE A 23 3.31 17.69 -11.05
N GLY A 24 3.29 16.73 -11.98
CA GLY A 24 4.12 15.52 -11.93
C GLY A 24 3.45 14.28 -11.32
N GLY A 25 2.21 14.40 -10.85
CA GLY A 25 1.42 13.30 -10.29
C GLY A 25 1.76 12.97 -8.83
N PHE A 26 1.02 12.02 -8.28
CA PHE A 26 1.20 11.52 -6.93
C PHE A 26 1.04 9.99 -6.90
N GLU A 27 1.94 9.31 -6.19
CA GLU A 27 1.92 7.86 -6.04
C GLU A 27 2.53 7.52 -4.67
N HIS A 28 1.89 6.63 -3.91
CA HIS A 28 2.20 6.41 -2.50
C HIS A 28 3.57 5.73 -2.28
N ASN A 29 4.04 4.86 -3.17
CA ASN A 29 5.37 4.26 -3.03
C ASN A 29 6.48 5.30 -3.23
N LEU A 30 6.32 6.20 -4.20
CA LEU A 30 7.21 7.36 -4.37
C LEU A 30 7.15 8.31 -3.18
N GLN A 31 5.94 8.57 -2.66
CA GLN A 31 5.79 9.37 -1.46
C GLN A 31 6.45 8.72 -0.24
N SER A 32 6.37 7.39 -0.12
CA SER A 32 7.02 6.65 0.96
C SER A 32 8.54 6.78 0.91
N LEU A 33 9.11 6.75 -0.29
CA LEU A 33 10.54 7.01 -0.50
C LEU A 33 10.90 8.46 -0.18
N ARG A 34 10.07 9.42 -0.62
CA ARG A 34 10.23 10.85 -0.32
C ARG A 34 10.18 11.15 1.18
N VAL A 35 9.31 10.47 1.93
CA VAL A 35 9.23 10.60 3.41
C VAL A 35 10.58 10.27 4.04
N VAL A 36 11.15 9.12 3.69
CA VAL A 36 12.41 8.65 4.29
C VAL A 36 13.66 9.33 3.73
N ASP A 37 13.59 9.93 2.54
CA ASP A 37 14.73 10.60 1.90
C ASP A 37 14.77 12.10 2.16
N GLU A 38 13.61 12.75 2.35
CA GLU A 38 13.50 14.21 2.37
C GLU A 38 12.67 14.77 3.53
N LEU A 39 11.51 14.19 3.84
CA LEU A 39 10.52 14.86 4.69
C LEU A 39 10.75 14.67 6.19
N GLU A 40 11.29 13.53 6.60
CA GLU A 40 11.59 13.29 8.01
C GLU A 40 12.81 14.10 8.46
N GLU A 41 12.59 15.01 9.40
CA GLU A 41 13.64 15.88 9.96
C GLU A 41 14.03 15.42 11.37
N LYS A 42 14.71 14.26 11.46
CA LYS A 42 15.17 13.70 12.74
C LYS A 42 16.67 13.92 13.01
N TYR A 43 17.42 14.35 12.00
CA TYR A 43 18.87 14.50 12.07
C TYR A 43 19.29 15.90 11.64
N ALA A 44 20.24 16.49 12.37
CA ALA A 44 20.69 17.86 12.10
C ALA A 44 21.57 17.99 10.84
N SER A 45 22.22 16.91 10.43
CA SER A 45 23.26 16.95 9.39
C SER A 45 22.74 16.67 7.98
N PHE A 46 21.54 16.11 7.83
CA PHE A 46 20.97 15.70 6.56
C PHE A 46 19.44 15.58 6.65
N PRO A 47 18.71 15.78 5.53
CA PRO A 47 17.28 15.51 5.46
C PRO A 47 16.99 14.00 5.42
N GLY A 48 15.76 13.63 5.77
CA GLY A 48 15.32 12.24 5.80
C GLY A 48 15.99 11.42 6.90
N LEU A 49 15.96 10.10 6.71
CA LEU A 49 16.43 9.10 7.65
C LEU A 49 17.75 8.44 7.22
N ASN A 50 18.27 8.77 6.03
CA ASN A 50 19.51 8.21 5.47
C ASN A 50 19.53 6.67 5.54
N LEU A 51 18.43 6.05 5.11
CA LEU A 51 18.30 4.59 5.11
C LEU A 51 19.23 3.94 4.07
N THR A 52 19.60 2.70 4.32
CA THR A 52 20.41 1.93 3.36
C THR A 52 19.66 1.71 2.05
N PHE A 53 20.42 1.44 0.98
CA PHE A 53 19.86 1.17 -0.34
C PHE A 53 18.80 0.06 -0.30
N GLU A 54 19.07 -1.04 0.40
CA GLU A 54 18.24 -2.24 0.46
C GLU A 54 16.89 -1.95 1.13
N THR A 55 16.90 -1.13 2.18
CA THR A 55 15.66 -0.72 2.86
C THR A 55 14.80 0.14 1.94
N ARG A 56 15.42 1.09 1.23
CA ARG A 56 14.73 1.96 0.26
C ARG A 56 14.22 1.19 -0.95
N GLU A 57 14.99 0.20 -1.43
CA GLU A 57 14.60 -0.74 -2.48
C GLU A 57 13.33 -1.51 -2.09
N GLY A 58 13.25 -1.98 -0.84
CA GLY A 58 12.07 -2.68 -0.30
C GLY A 58 10.85 -1.78 -0.08
N ILE A 59 11.04 -0.47 0.11
CA ILE A 59 9.94 0.49 0.20
C ILE A 59 9.30 0.71 -1.18
N LEU A 60 10.12 0.95 -2.21
CA LEU A 60 9.64 1.27 -3.54
C LEU A 60 9.24 0.00 -4.29
N LYS A 61 8.00 -0.48 -4.14
CA LYS A 61 7.52 -1.74 -4.75
C LYS A 61 7.38 -1.68 -6.27
N HIS A 62 6.78 -0.59 -6.76
CA HIS A 62 6.49 -0.36 -8.17
C HIS A 62 6.90 1.06 -8.54
N CYS A 63 7.44 1.23 -9.74
CA CYS A 63 7.80 2.54 -10.26
C CYS A 63 7.69 2.53 -11.79
N SER A 64 7.12 3.60 -12.35
CA SER A 64 7.08 3.77 -13.80
C SER A 64 8.49 4.06 -14.34
N ALA A 65 8.79 3.63 -15.57
CA ALA A 65 10.09 3.91 -16.20
C ALA A 65 10.39 5.42 -16.32
N LYS A 66 9.34 6.27 -16.34
CA LYS A 66 9.49 7.73 -16.31
C LYS A 66 10.07 8.16 -14.96
N ASN A 67 9.40 7.81 -13.87
CA ASN A 67 9.78 8.23 -12.51
C ASN A 67 11.10 7.56 -12.08
N ALA A 68 11.35 6.32 -12.52
CA ALA A 68 12.58 5.59 -12.23
C ALA A 68 13.86 6.34 -12.67
N ARG A 69 13.81 7.12 -13.76
CA ARG A 69 14.97 7.89 -14.24
C ARG A 69 15.41 9.00 -13.29
N GLU A 70 14.53 9.41 -12.38
CA GLU A 70 14.77 10.48 -11.41
C GLU A 70 15.25 9.93 -10.05
N LEU A 71 15.28 8.60 -9.88
CA LEU A 71 15.55 7.95 -8.58
C LEU A 71 16.95 7.31 -8.47
N GLY A 72 17.85 7.63 -9.40
CA GLY A 72 19.23 7.13 -9.42
C GLY A 72 19.30 5.59 -9.35
N ALA A 73 20.18 5.07 -8.49
CA ALA A 73 20.43 3.64 -8.36
C ALA A 73 19.18 2.82 -7.98
N ILE A 74 18.27 3.38 -7.18
CA ILE A 74 17.04 2.69 -6.76
C ILE A 74 16.07 2.57 -7.94
N GLY A 75 15.98 3.62 -8.76
CA GLY A 75 15.17 3.61 -9.97
C GLY A 75 15.73 2.71 -11.06
N GLN A 76 17.06 2.61 -11.14
CA GLN A 76 17.75 1.86 -12.19
C GLN A 76 17.25 0.41 -12.32
N ARG A 77 16.92 -0.25 -11.20
CA ARG A 77 16.36 -1.62 -11.21
C ARG A 77 15.09 -1.74 -12.05
N PHE A 78 14.24 -0.72 -12.10
CA PHE A 78 13.00 -0.72 -12.90
C PHE A 78 13.28 -0.50 -14.39
N ILE A 79 14.35 0.23 -14.72
CA ILE A 79 14.79 0.47 -16.09
C ILE A 79 15.38 -0.83 -16.65
N ASP A 80 16.23 -1.49 -15.86
CA ASP A 80 16.91 -2.74 -16.22
C ASP A 80 16.04 -3.98 -16.02
N ARG A 81 14.84 -3.81 -15.45
CA ARG A 81 13.87 -4.88 -15.14
C ARG A 81 14.44 -5.96 -14.21
N GLN A 82 15.26 -5.53 -13.25
CA GLN A 82 15.83 -6.38 -12.23
C GLN A 82 14.85 -6.63 -11.08
N GLN A 83 14.94 -7.82 -10.48
CA GLN A 83 14.22 -8.13 -9.24
C GLN A 83 14.83 -7.36 -8.07
N PRO A 84 14.05 -7.02 -7.03
CA PRO A 84 14.63 -6.55 -5.78
C PRO A 84 15.23 -7.72 -4.98
N GLY A 85 15.93 -7.42 -3.88
CA GLY A 85 16.39 -8.44 -2.93
C GLY A 85 15.27 -9.33 -2.39
N LEU A 86 15.61 -10.51 -1.87
CA LEU A 86 14.64 -11.50 -1.39
C LEU A 86 13.74 -10.92 -0.28
N GLU A 87 14.29 -10.12 0.62
CA GLU A 87 13.57 -9.46 1.72
C GLU A 87 12.51 -8.50 1.20
N ALA A 88 12.81 -7.76 0.13
CA ALA A 88 11.87 -6.86 -0.52
C ALA A 88 10.76 -7.64 -1.27
N GLN A 89 11.10 -8.78 -1.89
CA GLN A 89 10.10 -9.68 -2.47
C GLN A 89 9.16 -10.25 -1.39
N ILE A 90 9.72 -10.69 -0.25
CA ILE A 90 8.96 -11.18 0.92
C ILE A 90 8.03 -10.08 1.43
N ALA A 91 8.55 -8.87 1.66
CA ALA A 91 7.76 -7.75 2.18
C ALA A 91 6.55 -7.44 1.28
N ASN A 92 6.71 -7.55 -0.05
CA ASN A 92 5.62 -7.32 -0.99
C ASN A 92 4.51 -8.38 -0.88
N ILE A 93 4.88 -9.66 -0.75
CA ILE A 93 3.89 -10.74 -0.62
C ILE A 93 3.25 -10.73 0.77
N ALA A 94 4.04 -10.51 1.83
CA ALA A 94 3.55 -10.41 3.20
C ALA A 94 2.49 -9.32 3.35
N ASP A 95 2.68 -8.19 2.68
CA ASP A 95 1.71 -7.11 2.62
C ASP A 95 0.38 -7.56 1.98
N ALA A 96 0.44 -8.22 0.83
CA ALA A 96 -0.76 -8.71 0.15
C ALA A 96 -1.52 -9.77 0.99
N ILE A 97 -0.79 -10.62 1.73
CA ILE A 97 -1.37 -11.58 2.67
C ILE A 97 -2.09 -10.85 3.81
N ALA A 98 -1.45 -9.84 4.41
CA ALA A 98 -2.03 -9.08 5.50
C ALA A 98 -3.31 -8.35 5.06
N TYR A 99 -3.24 -7.58 3.97
CA TYR A 99 -4.39 -6.82 3.46
C TYR A 99 -5.60 -7.70 3.16
N ASN A 100 -5.43 -8.77 2.37
CA ASN A 100 -6.56 -9.63 1.99
C ASN A 100 -7.26 -10.26 3.19
N ASN A 101 -6.51 -10.67 4.22
CA ASN A 101 -7.10 -11.28 5.42
C ASN A 101 -7.78 -10.25 6.33
N HIS A 102 -7.20 -9.05 6.46
CA HIS A 102 -7.83 -7.96 7.21
C HIS A 102 -9.12 -7.47 6.54
N ASP A 103 -9.14 -7.38 5.21
CA ASP A 103 -10.34 -6.99 4.46
C ASP A 103 -11.48 -7.99 4.57
N VAL A 104 -11.17 -9.30 4.68
CA VAL A 104 -12.18 -10.32 4.99
C VAL A 104 -12.79 -10.09 6.38
N ASP A 105 -11.95 -9.85 7.39
CA ASP A 105 -12.41 -9.60 8.76
C ASP A 105 -13.25 -8.32 8.84
N ASP A 106 -12.76 -7.22 8.27
CA ASP A 106 -13.43 -5.92 8.32
C ASP A 106 -14.70 -5.90 7.46
N GLY A 107 -14.67 -6.50 6.27
CA GLY A 107 -15.85 -6.67 5.43
C GLY A 107 -16.96 -7.48 6.09
N PHE A 108 -16.59 -8.56 6.80
CA PHE A 108 -17.56 -9.34 7.58
C PHE A 108 -18.09 -8.56 8.79
N ARG A 109 -17.22 -7.90 9.56
CA ARG A 109 -17.62 -7.09 10.73
C ARG A 109 -18.52 -5.92 10.37
N ALA A 110 -18.29 -5.30 9.22
CA ALA A 110 -19.11 -4.21 8.71
C ALA A 110 -20.46 -4.70 8.12
N GLY A 111 -20.70 -6.01 8.08
CA GLY A 111 -21.89 -6.61 7.48
C GLY A 111 -21.96 -6.46 5.96
N LEU A 112 -20.81 -6.20 5.31
CA LEU A 112 -20.70 -6.05 3.86
C LEU A 112 -20.47 -7.40 3.17
N LEU A 113 -19.92 -8.37 3.90
CA LEU A 113 -19.71 -9.74 3.46
C LEU A 113 -20.47 -10.69 4.38
N SER A 114 -21.25 -11.60 3.80
CA SER A 114 -21.87 -12.69 4.56
C SER A 114 -20.95 -13.90 4.63
N LEU A 115 -21.25 -14.81 5.57
CA LEU A 115 -20.55 -16.10 5.64
C LEU A 115 -20.72 -16.91 4.34
N ASP A 116 -21.88 -16.83 3.71
CA ASP A 116 -22.14 -17.53 2.45
C ASP A 116 -21.31 -16.95 1.31
N ASP A 117 -21.18 -15.61 1.21
CA ASP A 117 -20.30 -14.98 0.20
C ASP A 117 -18.85 -15.45 0.38
N LEU A 118 -18.36 -15.50 1.63
CA LEU A 118 -16.99 -15.91 1.93
C LEU A 118 -16.74 -17.39 1.60
N ARG A 119 -17.74 -18.26 1.83
CA ARG A 119 -17.67 -19.69 1.49
C ARG A 119 -17.66 -19.97 -0.01
N GLU A 120 -17.93 -18.99 -0.87
CA GLU A 120 -17.67 -19.12 -2.31
C GLU A 120 -16.17 -19.14 -2.64
N GLN A 121 -15.33 -18.61 -1.75
CA GLN A 121 -13.89 -18.55 -1.96
C GLN A 121 -13.21 -19.80 -1.42
N ALA A 122 -12.51 -20.54 -2.29
CA ALA A 122 -11.84 -21.80 -1.94
C ALA A 122 -10.91 -21.66 -0.72
N LEU A 123 -10.09 -20.59 -0.69
CA LEU A 123 -9.18 -20.32 0.42
C LEU A 123 -9.90 -20.25 1.77
N PHE A 124 -11.10 -19.67 1.81
CA PHE A 124 -11.90 -19.55 3.02
C PHE A 124 -12.66 -20.84 3.32
N ASN A 125 -13.32 -21.42 2.31
CA ASN A 125 -14.20 -22.56 2.48
C ASN A 125 -13.47 -23.83 2.95
N GLU A 126 -12.25 -24.07 2.45
CA GLU A 126 -11.43 -25.19 2.94
C GLU A 126 -11.21 -25.09 4.45
N GLN A 127 -10.82 -23.90 4.93
CA GLN A 127 -10.56 -23.69 6.34
C GLN A 127 -11.87 -23.71 7.16
N TYR A 128 -12.97 -23.21 6.61
CA TYR A 128 -14.30 -23.31 7.21
C TYR A 128 -14.69 -24.77 7.49
N LEU A 129 -14.51 -25.66 6.49
CA LEU A 129 -14.85 -27.08 6.64
C LEU A 129 -13.98 -27.77 7.70
N ASP A 130 -12.68 -27.47 7.72
CA ASP A 130 -11.75 -28.00 8.73
C ASP A 130 -12.09 -27.51 10.14
N VAL A 131 -12.46 -26.24 10.29
CA VAL A 131 -12.88 -25.66 11.57
C VAL A 131 -14.17 -26.28 12.05
N GLN A 132 -15.18 -26.44 11.19
CA GLN A 132 -16.45 -27.08 11.57
C GLN A 132 -16.27 -28.56 11.93
N LYS A 133 -15.33 -29.25 11.29
CA LYS A 133 -14.96 -30.63 11.65
C LYS A 133 -14.25 -30.71 13.00
N THR A 134 -13.34 -29.78 13.28
CA THR A 134 -12.51 -29.77 14.50
C THR A 134 -13.29 -29.24 15.72
N TYR A 135 -14.16 -28.25 15.49
CA TYR A 135 -14.95 -27.55 16.51
C TYR A 135 -16.43 -27.51 16.08
N PRO A 136 -17.15 -28.64 16.16
CA PRO A 136 -18.56 -28.68 15.78
C PRO A 136 -19.39 -27.69 16.61
N GLY A 137 -20.20 -26.86 15.95
CA GLY A 137 -21.03 -25.85 16.60
C GLY A 137 -20.29 -24.56 16.99
N LEU A 138 -19.06 -24.35 16.51
CA LEU A 138 -18.41 -23.05 16.63
C LEU A 138 -19.11 -22.04 15.71
N GLU A 139 -19.68 -21.01 16.32
CA GLU A 139 -20.44 -19.96 15.63
C GLU A 139 -19.83 -18.57 15.86
N ASP A 140 -20.45 -17.57 15.25
CA ASP A 140 -20.15 -16.15 15.41
C ASP A 140 -18.70 -15.75 15.07
N ARG A 141 -18.23 -14.72 15.76
CA ARG A 141 -16.93 -14.07 15.55
C ARG A 141 -15.74 -15.01 15.77
N ARG A 142 -15.88 -16.02 16.64
CA ARG A 142 -14.80 -16.99 16.92
C ARG A 142 -14.54 -17.89 15.72
N LEU A 143 -15.60 -18.28 15.02
CA LEU A 143 -15.50 -19.05 13.78
C LEU A 143 -14.67 -18.29 12.74
N ILE A 144 -15.02 -17.03 12.48
CA ILE A 144 -14.31 -16.19 11.51
C ILE A 144 -12.84 -16.00 11.90
N TYR A 145 -12.54 -15.71 13.17
CA TYR A 145 -11.15 -15.57 13.61
C TYR A 145 -10.32 -16.83 13.43
N GLU A 146 -10.89 -18.00 13.72
CA GLU A 146 -10.19 -19.27 13.56
C GLU A 146 -9.94 -19.57 12.07
N ILE A 147 -10.92 -19.28 11.21
CA ILE A 147 -10.78 -19.43 9.75
C ILE A 147 -9.67 -18.51 9.21
N ILE A 148 -9.71 -17.22 9.54
CA ILE A 148 -8.70 -16.25 9.07
C ILE A 148 -7.30 -16.64 9.54
N ARG A 149 -7.16 -17.07 10.80
CA ARG A 149 -5.87 -17.57 11.33
C ARG A 149 -5.34 -18.74 10.50
N ARG A 150 -6.20 -19.68 10.11
CA ARG A 150 -5.84 -20.85 9.30
C ARG A 150 -5.56 -20.47 7.85
N MET A 151 -6.28 -19.49 7.29
CA MET A 151 -5.99 -18.94 5.96
C MET A 151 -4.60 -18.33 5.93
N ILE A 152 -4.26 -17.47 6.91
CA ILE A 152 -2.91 -16.89 7.05
C ILE A 152 -1.88 -18.00 7.14
N ASN A 153 -2.10 -19.01 7.99
CA ASN A 153 -1.19 -20.15 8.12
C ASN A 153 -0.98 -20.88 6.80
N LYS A 154 -2.07 -21.23 6.07
CA LYS A 154 -1.98 -21.91 4.78
C LYS A 154 -1.14 -21.13 3.77
N VAL A 155 -1.40 -19.83 3.63
CA VAL A 155 -0.69 -18.99 2.65
C VAL A 155 0.77 -18.76 3.06
N VAL A 156 1.06 -18.58 4.34
CA VAL A 156 2.43 -18.39 4.83
C VAL A 156 3.25 -19.68 4.73
N THR A 157 2.68 -20.83 5.09
CA THR A 157 3.36 -22.13 4.93
C THR A 157 3.68 -22.42 3.47
N ASP A 158 2.71 -22.23 2.57
CA ASP A 158 2.93 -22.38 1.13
C ASP A 158 4.02 -21.44 0.60
N LEU A 159 4.00 -20.16 1.03
CA LEU A 159 5.03 -19.19 0.65
C LEU A 159 6.43 -19.67 1.05
N ILE A 160 6.59 -20.17 2.28
CA ILE A 160 7.87 -20.66 2.81
C ILE A 160 8.32 -21.88 2.01
N ASP A 161 7.45 -22.89 1.89
CA ASP A 161 7.79 -24.16 1.25
C ASP A 161 8.11 -24.00 -0.24
N ASN A 162 7.30 -23.22 -0.96
CA ASN A 162 7.51 -22.97 -2.39
C ASN A 162 8.73 -22.06 -2.63
N THR A 163 8.96 -21.06 -1.79
CA THR A 163 10.17 -20.22 -1.88
C THR A 163 11.42 -21.04 -1.63
N GLN A 164 11.40 -21.97 -0.66
CA GLN A 164 12.54 -22.85 -0.42
C GLN A 164 12.82 -23.75 -1.63
N GLN A 165 11.80 -24.36 -2.24
CA GLN A 165 11.97 -25.16 -3.45
C GLN A 165 12.55 -24.35 -4.62
N ARG A 166 12.08 -23.10 -4.79
CA ARG A 166 12.61 -22.19 -5.82
C ARG A 166 14.06 -21.80 -5.54
N LEU A 167 14.41 -21.52 -4.28
CA LEU A 167 15.79 -21.25 -3.87
C LEU A 167 16.72 -22.44 -4.14
N ASP A 168 16.28 -23.67 -3.82
CA ASP A 168 17.06 -24.88 -4.05
C ASP A 168 17.28 -25.14 -5.56
N ALA A 169 16.27 -24.82 -6.39
CA ALA A 169 16.34 -24.97 -7.84
C ALA A 169 17.22 -23.90 -8.52
N VAL A 170 17.13 -22.64 -8.06
CA VAL A 170 17.90 -21.52 -8.63
C VAL A 170 19.33 -21.50 -8.10
N GLY A 171 19.52 -21.77 -6.81
CA GLY A 171 20.81 -21.77 -6.13
C GLY A 171 21.59 -20.44 -6.24
N PRO A 172 21.00 -19.26 -5.96
CA PRO A 172 21.71 -17.99 -6.10
C PRO A 172 22.91 -17.92 -5.14
N GLY A 173 24.11 -17.65 -5.67
CA GLY A 173 25.33 -17.50 -4.89
C GLY A 173 25.58 -16.06 -4.42
N SER A 174 24.83 -15.10 -4.96
CA SER A 174 24.98 -13.68 -4.70
C SER A 174 23.67 -12.91 -4.89
N ILE A 175 23.64 -11.66 -4.40
CA ILE A 175 22.51 -10.75 -4.66
C ILE A 175 22.36 -10.45 -6.16
N THR A 176 23.45 -10.45 -6.93
CA THR A 176 23.40 -10.25 -8.39
C THR A 176 22.57 -11.34 -9.05
N ASP A 177 22.77 -12.60 -8.65
CA ASP A 177 22.01 -13.73 -9.18
C ASP A 177 20.50 -13.59 -8.90
N VAL A 178 20.13 -13.05 -7.73
CA VAL A 178 18.72 -12.76 -7.39
C VAL A 178 18.16 -11.65 -8.27
N ARG A 179 18.90 -10.56 -8.46
CA ARG A 179 18.46 -9.38 -9.22
C ARG A 179 18.32 -9.65 -10.71
N GLU A 180 19.21 -10.46 -11.27
CA GLU A 180 19.23 -10.82 -12.69
C GLU A 180 18.29 -11.99 -13.02
N HIS A 181 17.74 -12.67 -12.00
CA HIS A 181 16.77 -13.74 -12.22
C HIS A 181 15.51 -13.19 -12.94
N PRO A 182 14.98 -13.87 -13.97
CA PRO A 182 13.90 -13.35 -14.80
C PRO A 182 12.58 -13.15 -14.03
N GLU A 183 12.39 -13.88 -12.94
CA GLU A 183 11.18 -13.86 -12.12
C GLU A 183 11.50 -13.72 -10.63
N PRO A 184 10.56 -13.26 -9.80
CA PRO A 184 10.71 -13.34 -8.34
C PRO A 184 11.00 -14.78 -7.89
N ILE A 185 11.98 -14.95 -7.02
CA ILE A 185 12.29 -16.25 -6.41
C ILE A 185 11.29 -16.52 -5.30
N VAL A 186 10.92 -15.49 -4.53
CA VAL A 186 9.90 -15.57 -3.49
C VAL A 186 8.54 -15.55 -4.15
N ALA A 187 7.80 -16.65 -4.03
CA ALA A 187 6.51 -16.82 -4.67
C ALA A 187 5.64 -17.83 -3.92
N LEU A 188 4.32 -17.67 -4.05
CA LEU A 188 3.35 -18.69 -3.68
C LEU A 188 3.37 -19.85 -4.69
N GLY A 189 3.01 -21.05 -4.24
CA GLY A 189 2.72 -22.18 -5.11
C GLY A 189 1.51 -21.89 -6.01
N GLU A 190 1.44 -22.51 -7.19
CA GLU A 190 0.43 -22.18 -8.21
C GLU A 190 -1.02 -22.26 -7.68
N GLU A 191 -1.31 -23.29 -6.89
CA GLU A 191 -2.63 -23.52 -6.31
C GLU A 191 -3.03 -22.42 -5.31
N VAL A 192 -2.14 -22.12 -4.36
CA VAL A 192 -2.40 -21.12 -3.32
C VAL A 192 -2.37 -19.70 -3.91
N PHE A 193 -1.53 -19.45 -4.92
CA PHE A 193 -1.55 -18.20 -5.69
C PHE A 193 -2.90 -17.99 -6.38
N ALA A 194 -3.45 -19.02 -7.02
CA ALA A 194 -4.76 -18.94 -7.67
C ALA A 194 -5.88 -18.66 -6.67
N MET A 195 -5.88 -19.36 -5.53
CA MET A 195 -6.82 -19.12 -4.43
C MET A 195 -6.72 -17.70 -3.87
N HIS A 196 -5.51 -17.22 -3.60
CA HIS A 196 -5.26 -15.88 -3.07
C HIS A 196 -5.67 -14.79 -4.07
N THR A 197 -5.42 -15.01 -5.36
CA THR A 197 -5.85 -14.10 -6.44
C THR A 197 -7.37 -14.06 -6.57
N SER A 198 -8.05 -15.21 -6.50
CA SER A 198 -9.52 -15.28 -6.51
C SER A 198 -10.13 -14.50 -5.35
N LEU A 199 -9.60 -14.68 -4.13
CA LEU A 199 -10.07 -13.95 -2.95
C LEU A 199 -9.92 -12.43 -3.13
N LYS A 200 -8.76 -11.96 -3.62
CA LYS A 200 -8.52 -10.54 -3.92
C LYS A 200 -9.53 -9.98 -4.93
N GLN A 201 -9.81 -10.73 -6.00
CA GLN A 201 -10.79 -10.33 -7.01
C GLN A 201 -12.22 -10.28 -6.45
N PHE A 202 -12.58 -11.26 -5.62
CA PHE A 202 -13.85 -11.29 -4.91
C PHE A 202 -14.01 -10.08 -3.98
N LEU A 203 -13.01 -9.77 -3.15
CA LEU A 203 -13.01 -8.60 -2.27
C LEU A 203 -13.15 -7.31 -3.09
N ASN A 204 -12.45 -7.20 -4.22
CA ASN A 204 -12.60 -6.05 -5.10
C ASN A 204 -14.04 -5.86 -5.61
N LYS A 205 -14.70 -6.96 -5.95
CA LYS A 205 -16.06 -6.94 -6.49
C LYS A 205 -17.13 -6.70 -5.42
N LYS A 206 -16.99 -7.31 -4.24
CA LYS A 206 -18.03 -7.37 -3.21
C LYS A 206 -17.84 -6.34 -2.10
N LEU A 207 -16.60 -6.00 -1.76
CA LEU A 207 -16.28 -5.06 -0.69
C LEU A 207 -16.07 -3.65 -1.24
N TYR A 208 -15.05 -3.42 -2.07
CA TYR A 208 -14.69 -2.05 -2.49
C TYR A 208 -15.72 -1.40 -3.44
N ARG A 209 -16.50 -2.20 -4.16
CA ARG A 209 -17.58 -1.70 -5.05
C ARG A 209 -18.94 -1.62 -4.36
N HIS A 210 -19.02 -1.94 -3.07
CA HIS A 210 -20.25 -1.84 -2.31
C HIS A 210 -20.69 -0.37 -2.20
N ASP A 211 -21.98 -0.08 -2.37
CA ASP A 211 -22.49 1.31 -2.46
C ASP A 211 -22.09 2.16 -1.24
N LYS A 212 -22.22 1.62 -0.02
CA LYS A 212 -21.74 2.28 1.21
C LYS A 212 -20.25 2.65 1.18
N VAL A 213 -19.40 1.78 0.65
CA VAL A 213 -17.95 2.04 0.55
C VAL A 213 -17.67 3.09 -0.52
N ARG A 214 -18.45 3.07 -1.62
CA ARG A 214 -18.34 4.06 -2.69
C ARG A 214 -18.74 5.46 -2.24
N GLU A 215 -19.83 5.59 -1.48
CA GLU A 215 -20.26 6.88 -0.92
C GLU A 215 -19.17 7.49 -0.04
N MET A 216 -18.63 6.72 0.92
CA MET A 216 -17.50 7.16 1.74
C MET A 216 -16.24 7.48 0.91
N THR A 217 -16.00 6.72 -0.16
CA THR A 217 -14.88 6.96 -1.08
C THR A 217 -15.03 8.29 -1.81
N ASP A 218 -16.23 8.61 -2.29
CA ASP A 218 -16.51 9.86 -3.00
C ASP A 218 -16.42 11.07 -2.06
N GLU A 219 -16.89 10.94 -0.82
CA GLU A 219 -16.71 11.96 0.23
C GLU A 219 -15.23 12.19 0.55
N ALA A 220 -14.46 11.12 0.75
CA ALA A 220 -13.02 11.20 1.00
C ALA A 220 -12.26 11.86 -0.16
N LYS A 221 -12.63 11.55 -1.41
CA LYS A 221 -12.05 12.19 -2.60
C LYS A 221 -12.35 13.69 -2.63
N ALA A 222 -13.61 14.07 -2.45
CA ALA A 222 -14.01 15.47 -2.43
C ALA A 222 -13.27 16.26 -1.33
N MET A 223 -13.09 15.66 -0.15
CA MET A 223 -12.35 16.25 0.96
C MET A 223 -10.91 16.58 0.58
N ILE A 224 -10.19 15.61 -0.01
CA ILE A 224 -8.80 15.77 -0.42
C ILE A 224 -8.66 16.82 -1.53
N GLU A 225 -9.58 16.84 -2.49
CA GLU A 225 -9.58 17.85 -3.55
C GLU A 225 -9.77 19.27 -3.00
N VAL A 226 -10.71 19.46 -2.07
CA VAL A 226 -10.93 20.76 -1.42
C VAL A 226 -9.72 21.18 -0.61
N LEU A 227 -9.13 20.28 0.20
CA LEU A 227 -7.92 20.58 0.95
C LEU A 227 -6.80 21.07 0.02
N PHE A 228 -6.56 20.33 -1.07
CA PHE A 228 -5.54 20.70 -2.05
C PHE A 228 -5.80 22.07 -2.66
N ASP A 229 -7.01 22.32 -3.16
CA ASP A 229 -7.38 23.58 -3.81
C ASP A 229 -7.27 24.77 -2.83
N ARG A 230 -7.65 24.58 -1.56
CA ARG A 230 -7.57 25.63 -0.52
C ARG A 230 -6.14 25.99 -0.19
N TYR A 231 -5.26 25.02 0.06
CA TYR A 231 -3.84 25.31 0.34
C TYR A 231 -3.10 25.83 -0.90
N MET A 232 -3.50 25.39 -2.11
CA MET A 232 -2.97 25.96 -3.34
C MET A 232 -3.41 27.42 -3.55
N ALA A 233 -4.63 27.78 -3.18
CA ALA A 233 -5.11 29.16 -3.28
C ALA A 233 -4.44 30.07 -2.22
N ASP A 234 -4.35 29.61 -0.97
CA ASP A 234 -3.79 30.36 0.15
C ASP A 234 -2.79 29.50 0.96
N PRO A 235 -1.50 29.50 0.59
CA PRO A 235 -0.46 28.80 1.33
C PRO A 235 -0.31 29.24 2.78
N GLY A 236 -0.79 30.44 3.15
CA GLY A 236 -0.78 30.92 4.53
C GLY A 236 -1.65 30.08 5.47
N GLN A 237 -2.53 29.23 4.93
CA GLN A 237 -3.34 28.27 5.70
C GLN A 237 -2.56 27.01 6.11
N LEU A 238 -1.41 26.75 5.49
CA LEU A 238 -0.52 25.66 5.88
C LEU A 238 0.19 26.00 7.21
N PRO A 239 0.68 24.99 7.96
CA PRO A 239 1.60 25.24 9.05
C PRO A 239 2.83 26.04 8.59
N THR A 240 3.40 26.85 9.48
CA THR A 240 4.44 27.85 9.18
C THR A 240 5.56 27.33 8.28
N ASP A 241 6.09 26.15 8.58
CA ASP A 241 7.23 25.58 7.83
C ASP A 241 6.82 25.16 6.41
N PHE A 242 5.61 24.63 6.23
CA PHE A 242 5.05 24.29 4.92
C PHE A 242 4.64 25.54 4.15
N ALA A 243 4.04 26.54 4.81
CA ALA A 243 3.69 27.81 4.21
C ALA A 243 4.94 28.52 3.66
N ALA A 244 6.02 28.58 4.45
CA ALA A 244 7.28 29.17 4.03
C ALA A 244 7.85 28.47 2.78
N ARG A 245 7.85 27.13 2.75
CA ARG A 245 8.29 26.34 1.59
C ARG A 245 7.38 26.50 0.36
N ALA A 246 6.09 26.69 0.56
CA ALA A 246 5.11 26.89 -0.51
C ALA A 246 5.05 28.33 -1.05
N SER A 247 5.64 29.29 -0.33
CA SER A 247 5.64 30.72 -0.66
C SER A 247 7.01 31.25 -1.09
N VAL A 248 7.99 30.39 -1.36
CA VAL A 248 9.30 30.84 -1.88
C VAL A 248 9.10 31.48 -3.27
N ASP A 249 9.51 32.74 -3.42
CA ASP A 249 9.25 33.58 -4.60
C ASP A 249 9.86 33.06 -5.92
N ASP A 250 10.83 32.14 -5.86
CA ASP A 250 11.42 31.46 -7.02
C ASP A 250 10.80 30.08 -7.31
N GLY A 251 9.86 29.63 -6.48
CA GLY A 251 9.20 28.35 -6.59
C GLY A 251 8.21 28.29 -7.77
N SER A 252 8.37 27.29 -8.62
CA SER A 252 7.39 26.96 -9.64
C SER A 252 6.06 26.54 -9.01
N ALA A 253 4.94 26.72 -9.73
CA ALA A 253 3.63 26.21 -9.30
C ALA A 253 3.65 24.71 -8.95
N THR A 254 4.55 23.95 -9.59
CA THR A 254 4.82 22.54 -9.33
C THR A 254 5.43 22.28 -7.96
N GLU A 255 6.40 23.08 -7.52
CA GLU A 255 7.03 22.92 -6.19
C GLU A 255 6.04 23.25 -5.09
N LYS A 256 5.27 24.33 -5.26
CA LYS A 256 4.17 24.66 -4.36
C LYS A 256 3.17 23.51 -4.24
N ALA A 257 2.73 22.96 -5.38
CA ALA A 257 1.82 21.81 -5.41
C ALA A 257 2.41 20.58 -4.70
N ARG A 258 3.72 20.33 -4.85
CA ARG A 258 4.41 19.24 -4.15
C ARG A 258 4.41 19.45 -2.64
N VAL A 259 4.68 20.65 -2.14
CA VAL A 259 4.64 20.96 -0.70
C VAL A 259 3.23 20.75 -0.13
N VAL A 260 2.19 21.19 -0.86
CA VAL A 260 0.79 20.94 -0.47
C VAL A 260 0.49 19.44 -0.44
N ALA A 261 0.91 18.69 -1.45
CA ALA A 261 0.71 17.24 -1.50
C ALA A 261 1.47 16.51 -0.38
N ASP A 262 2.71 16.92 -0.07
CA ASP A 262 3.49 16.39 1.04
C ASP A 262 2.76 16.60 2.37
N TYR A 263 2.18 17.78 2.59
CA TYR A 263 1.41 18.08 3.79
C TYR A 263 0.13 17.24 3.90
N ILE A 264 -0.67 17.17 2.83
CA ILE A 264 -1.92 16.40 2.81
C ILE A 264 -1.64 14.91 2.99
N ALA A 265 -0.64 14.36 2.30
CA ALA A 265 -0.28 12.95 2.42
C ALA A 265 0.23 12.59 3.82
N GLY A 266 0.81 13.54 4.56
CA GLY A 266 1.25 13.34 5.95
C GLY A 266 0.13 13.38 7.00
N MET A 267 -1.11 13.64 6.61
CA MET A 267 -2.24 13.70 7.55
C MET A 267 -2.74 12.30 7.92
N THR A 268 -3.37 12.20 9.10
CA THR A 268 -4.24 11.06 9.42
C THR A 268 -5.67 11.36 8.97
N ASP A 269 -6.49 10.33 8.73
CA ASP A 269 -7.92 10.48 8.36
C ASP A 269 -8.65 11.49 9.27
N ARG A 270 -8.51 11.33 10.59
CA ARG A 270 -9.16 12.22 11.56
C ARG A 270 -8.67 13.66 11.47
N PHE A 271 -7.39 13.87 11.16
CA PHE A 271 -6.83 15.20 11.01
C PHE A 271 -7.23 15.84 9.68
N ALA A 272 -7.30 15.08 8.60
CA ALA A 272 -7.78 15.56 7.30
C ALA A 272 -9.24 16.03 7.38
N ILE A 273 -10.11 15.29 8.10
CA ILE A 273 -11.49 15.71 8.38
C ILE A 273 -11.51 17.04 9.14
N ALA A 274 -10.73 17.15 10.21
CA ALA A 274 -10.68 18.37 11.01
C ALA A 274 -10.16 19.59 10.22
N GLU A 275 -9.15 19.40 9.36
CA GLU A 275 -8.65 20.47 8.49
C GLU A 275 -9.67 20.86 7.41
N TYR A 276 -10.41 19.89 6.87
CA TYR A 276 -11.47 20.17 5.89
C TYR A 276 -12.59 21.00 6.52
N ASP A 277 -13.01 20.67 7.73
CA ASP A 277 -14.00 21.44 8.49
C ASP A 277 -13.49 22.84 8.87
N ARG A 278 -12.17 23.00 9.11
CA ARG A 278 -11.56 24.30 9.42
C ARG A 278 -11.54 25.25 8.22
N LEU A 279 -11.40 24.71 7.01
CA LEU A 279 -11.20 25.47 5.77
C LEU A 279 -12.49 25.75 4.99
N ASN A 280 -13.63 25.25 5.46
CA ASN A 280 -14.97 25.46 4.89
C ASN A 280 -15.90 26.20 5.85
#